data_AF-A0A7X9R7C2-F1
#
_entry.id   AF-A0A7X9R7C2-F1
#
_cell.length_a   1.000
_cell.length_b   1.000
_cell.length_c   1.000
_cell.angle_alpha   90.00
_cell.angle_beta   90.00
_cell.angle_gamma   90.00
#
_symmetry.space_group_name_H-M   'P 1'
#
loop_
_entity.id
_entity.type
_entity.pdbx_description
1 polymer ?
#
loop_
_entity_poly.entity_id
_entity_poly.type
_entity_poly.pdbx_seq_one_letter_code
_entity_poly.pdbx_strand_id
1 'polypeptide(L)'
;MDIQTVVNIFFIILLVIGIISFFSGFAIMKISKNHKNGFFFMFVLSLILLLFLLDWFQSVGAEVFLATIPWLLNQAIAIFLYVLYLIVAWFILKRLNKRNLVS
;
A
#
# COMPACT_ATOMS: atom_id res chain seq x y z
N MET A 1 -12.56 15.04 -15.16
CA MET A 1 -11.63 15.34 -14.06
C MET A 1 -10.29 15.65 -14.69
N ASP A 2 -9.57 16.69 -14.25
CA ASP A 2 -8.26 16.98 -14.84
C ASP A 2 -7.24 15.89 -14.51
N ILE A 3 -6.29 15.67 -15.42
CA ILE A 3 -5.19 14.70 -15.32
C ILE A 3 -4.49 14.82 -13.96
N GLN A 4 -4.17 16.04 -13.54
CA GLN A 4 -3.45 16.26 -12.29
C GLN A 4 -4.27 15.86 -11.07
N THR A 5 -5.60 16.05 -11.12
CA THR A 5 -6.50 15.65 -10.05
C THR A 5 -6.59 14.14 -9.94
N VAL A 6 -6.63 13.41 -11.06
CA VAL A 6 -6.61 11.93 -11.08
C VAL A 6 -5.35 11.40 -10.41
N VAL A 7 -4.18 11.94 -10.78
CA VAL A 7 -2.88 11.53 -10.21
C VAL A 7 -2.80 11.83 -8.72
N ASN A 8 -3.28 12.99 -8.28
CA ASN A 8 -3.30 13.34 -6.85
C ASN A 8 -4.19 12.37 -6.06
N ILE A 9 -5.39 12.07 -6.57
CA ILE A 9 -6.31 11.12 -5.93
C ILE A 9 -5.68 9.73 -5.87
N PHE A 10 -5.01 9.28 -6.93
CA PHE A 10 -4.30 8.01 -6.96
C PHE A 10 -3.26 7.90 -5.83
N PHE A 11 -2.40 8.90 -5.65
CA PHE A 11 -1.40 8.89 -4.57
C PHE A 11 -2.00 9.06 -3.17
N ILE A 12 -3.10 9.81 -3.03
CA ILE A 12 -3.83 9.92 -1.76
C ILE A 12 -4.41 8.56 -1.37
N ILE A 13 -5.07 7.87 -2.30
CA ILE A 13 -5.64 6.54 -2.04
C ILE A 13 -4.53 5.54 -1.73
N LEU A 14 -3.40 5.58 -2.45
CA LEU A 14 -2.23 4.74 -2.17
C LEU A 14 -1.75 4.91 -0.72
N LEU A 15 -1.65 6.15 -0.25
CA LEU A 15 -1.27 6.46 1.12
C LEU A 15 -2.29 5.91 2.14
N VAL A 16 -3.59 6.11 1.88
CA VAL A 16 -4.68 5.61 2.74
C VAL A 16 -4.66 4.08 2.82
N ILE A 17 -4.46 3.39 1.69
CA ILE A 17 -4.30 1.93 1.65
C ILE A 17 -3.14 1.49 2.54
N GLY A 18 -1.99 2.17 2.45
CA GLY A 18 -0.82 1.87 3.28
C GLY A 18 -1.10 2.00 4.77
N ILE A 19 -1.80 3.06 5.17
CA ILE A 19 -2.19 3.31 6.57
C ILE A 19 -3.14 2.21 7.07
N ILE A 20 -4.24 1.96 6.37
CA ILE A 20 -5.26 0.97 6.77
C ILE A 20 -4.64 -0.43 6.84
N SER A 21 -3.84 -0.79 5.84
CA SER A 21 -3.17 -2.09 5.79
C SER A 21 -2.19 -2.26 6.94
N PHE A 22 -1.43 -1.21 7.27
CA PHE A 22 -0.46 -1.28 8.36
C PHE A 22 -1.15 -1.47 9.72
N PHE A 23 -2.20 -0.69 10.00
CA PHE A 23 -2.95 -0.81 11.26
C PHE A 23 -3.65 -2.15 11.41
N SER A 24 -4.23 -2.68 10.34
CA SER A 24 -4.84 -4.02 10.36
C SER A 24 -3.80 -5.12 10.59
N GLY A 25 -2.64 -5.07 9.93
CA GLY A 25 -1.52 -5.96 10.19
C GLY A 25 -0.99 -5.87 11.61
N PHE A 26 -0.91 -4.67 12.17
CA PHE A 26 -0.53 -4.43 13.56
C PHE A 26 -1.53 -5.03 14.55
N ALA A 27 -2.84 -4.92 14.29
CA ALA A 27 -3.87 -5.56 15.09
C ALA A 27 -3.73 -7.09 15.09
N ILE A 28 -3.55 -7.70 13.91
CA ILE A 28 -3.32 -9.14 13.78
C ILE A 28 -2.02 -9.58 14.46
N MET A 29 -0.95 -8.78 14.36
CA MET A 29 0.30 -9.03 15.10
C MET A 29 0.05 -9.07 16.61
N LYS A 30 -0.72 -8.12 17.16
CA LYS A 30 -1.04 -8.09 18.60
C LYS A 30 -1.81 -9.34 19.04
N ILE A 31 -2.80 -9.77 18.26
CA ILE A 31 -3.63 -10.93 18.57
C ILE A 31 -2.80 -12.23 18.49
N SER A 32 -2.01 -12.38 17.43
CA SER A 32 -1.23 -13.61 17.18
C SER A 32 0.11 -13.66 17.93
N LYS A 33 0.54 -12.55 18.56
CA LYS A 33 1.89 -12.35 19.14
C LYS A 33 3.04 -12.65 18.17
N ASN A 34 2.76 -12.63 16.87
CA ASN A 34 3.69 -13.00 15.83
C ASN A 34 3.72 -11.96 14.71
N HIS A 35 4.82 -11.22 14.62
CA HIS A 35 5.04 -10.21 13.56
C HIS A 35 4.92 -10.79 12.14
N LYS A 36 5.26 -12.06 11.92
CA LYS A 36 5.15 -12.68 10.59
C LYS A 36 3.70 -12.79 10.14
N ASN A 37 2.78 -13.15 11.05
CA ASN A 37 1.36 -13.27 10.76
C ASN A 37 0.73 -11.91 10.48
N GLY A 38 1.08 -10.90 11.30
CA GLY A 38 0.62 -9.52 11.08
C GLY A 38 1.14 -8.93 9.77
N PHE A 39 2.41 -9.18 9.43
CA PHE A 39 3.00 -8.75 8.17
C PHE A 39 2.35 -9.47 6.98
N PHE A 40 2.12 -10.78 7.07
CA PHE A 40 1.47 -11.55 6.00
C PHE A 40 0.05 -11.05 5.73
N PHE A 41 -0.73 -10.79 6.77
CA PHE A 41 -2.07 -10.23 6.63
C PHE A 41 -2.05 -8.84 5.98
N MET A 42 -1.17 -7.95 6.46
CA MET A 42 -0.96 -6.63 5.85
C MET A 42 -0.54 -6.74 4.39
N PHE A 43 0.38 -7.65 4.07
CA PHE A 43 0.86 -7.87 2.71
C PHE A 43 -0.29 -8.27 1.78
N VAL A 44 -1.07 -9.29 2.15
CA VAL A 44 -2.21 -9.76 1.35
C VAL A 44 -3.24 -8.65 1.17
N LEU A 45 -3.63 -7.97 2.25
CA LEU A 45 -4.63 -6.90 2.20
C LEU A 45 -4.16 -5.72 1.33
N SER A 46 -2.93 -5.26 1.55
CA SER A 46 -2.36 -4.14 0.79
C SER A 46 -2.15 -4.48 -0.68
N LEU A 47 -1.79 -5.73 -1.00
CA LEU A 47 -1.64 -6.20 -2.37
C LEU A 47 -2.97 -6.20 -3.11
N ILE A 48 -4.03 -6.73 -2.49
CA ILE A 48 -5.38 -6.73 -3.06
C ILE A 48 -5.82 -5.29 -3.34
N LEU A 49 -5.71 -4.41 -2.34
CA LEU A 49 -6.09 -3.01 -2.48
C LEU A 49 -5.26 -2.26 -3.54
N LEU A 50 -3.96 -2.56 -3.65
CA LEU A 50 -3.10 -2.00 -4.68
C LEU A 50 -3.56 -2.43 -6.09
N LEU A 51 -3.92 -3.70 -6.28
CA LEU A 51 -4.42 -4.19 -7.56
C LEU A 51 -5.73 -3.49 -7.95
N PHE A 52 -6.66 -3.33 -7.00
CA PHE A 52 -7.88 -2.54 -7.22
C PHE A 52 -7.59 -1.08 -7.57
N LEU A 53 -6.60 -0.46 -6.90
CA LEU A 53 -6.22 0.92 -7.19
C LEU A 53 -5.59 1.07 -8.58
N LEU A 54 -4.75 0.12 -9.00
CA LEU A 54 -4.13 0.12 -10.32
C LEU A 54 -5.17 -0.09 -11.42
N ASP A 55 -6.12 -1.00 -11.21
CA ASP A 55 -7.23 -1.24 -12.15
C ASP A 55 -8.12 -0.01 -12.28
N TRP A 56 -8.49 0.62 -11.15
CA TRP A 56 -9.22 1.88 -11.16
C TRP A 56 -8.45 2.99 -11.90
N PHE A 57 -7.15 3.13 -11.63
CA PHE A 57 -6.31 4.14 -12.29
C PHE A 57 -6.16 3.88 -13.79
N GLN A 58 -6.15 2.61 -14.21
CA GLN A 58 -6.17 2.22 -15.62
C GLN A 58 -7.51 2.55 -16.28
N SER A 59 -8.64 2.25 -15.62
CA SER A 59 -9.98 2.54 -16.14
C SER A 59 -10.21 4.04 -16.32
N VAL A 60 -9.88 4.85 -15.31
CA VAL A 60 -10.00 6.32 -15.39
C VAL A 60 -8.92 6.90 -16.34
N GLY A 61 -7.77 6.24 -16.40
CA GLY A 61 -6.67 6.59 -17.29
C GLY A 61 -7.01 6.38 -18.76
N ALA A 62 -7.72 5.33 -19.14
CA ALA A 62 -8.04 5.04 -20.53
C ALA A 62 -8.90 6.13 -21.22
N GLU A 63 -9.68 6.88 -20.44
CA GLU A 63 -10.52 7.98 -20.93
C GLU A 63 -9.75 9.30 -21.11
N VAL A 64 -8.62 9.48 -20.42
CA VAL A 64 -7.93 10.78 -20.29
C VAL A 64 -6.45 10.72 -20.72
N PHE A 65 -5.79 9.59 -20.47
CA PHE A 65 -4.41 9.27 -20.81
C PHE A 65 -4.39 8.24 -21.95
N LEU A 66 -4.37 8.71 -23.19
CA LEU A 66 -4.08 7.88 -24.37
C LEU A 66 -2.66 7.30 -24.26
N ALA A 67 -2.47 6.20 -23.52
CA ALA A 67 -1.24 5.42 -23.40
C ALA A 67 0.05 6.27 -23.32
N THR A 68 0.05 7.34 -22.51
CA THR A 68 1.17 8.28 -22.44
C THR A 68 2.22 7.84 -21.39
N ILE A 69 3.48 8.19 -21.63
CA ILE A 69 4.63 7.93 -20.73
C ILE A 69 4.35 8.31 -19.26
N PRO A 70 3.69 9.45 -18.93
CA PRO A 70 3.40 9.81 -17.54
C PRO A 70 2.49 8.82 -16.80
N TRP A 71 1.57 8.15 -17.49
CA TRP A 71 0.69 7.16 -16.88
C TRP A 71 1.49 5.95 -16.37
N LEU A 72 2.36 5.40 -17.22
CA LEU A 72 3.23 4.29 -16.87
C LEU A 72 4.19 4.66 -15.72
N LEU A 73 4.72 5.88 -15.76
CA LEU A 73 5.62 6.38 -14.73
C LEU A 73 4.95 6.45 -13.34
N ASN A 74 3.69 6.90 -13.27
CA ASN A 74 2.95 6.96 -12.01
C ASN A 74 2.72 5.56 -11.40
N GLN A 75 2.40 4.57 -12.23
CA GLN A 75 2.28 3.18 -11.78
C GLN A 75 3.61 2.63 -11.29
N ALA A 76 4.70 2.89 -12.02
CA ALA A 76 6.05 2.48 -11.61
C ALA A 76 6.45 3.10 -10.26
N ILE A 77 6.16 4.39 -10.05
CA ILE A 77 6.38 5.06 -8.77
C ILE A 77 5.54 4.43 -7.66
N ALA A 78 4.27 4.11 -7.90
CA ALA A 78 3.42 3.46 -6.91
C ALA A 78 3.95 2.07 -6.51
N ILE A 79 4.42 1.28 -7.47
CA ILE A 79 5.04 -0.03 -7.20
C ILE A 79 6.31 0.16 -6.38
N PHE A 80 7.16 1.12 -6.73
CA PHE A 80 8.38 1.42 -5.97
C PHE A 80 8.06 1.83 -4.53
N LEU A 81 7.08 2.74 -4.33
CA LEU A 81 6.60 3.15 -3.01
C LEU A 81 6.01 1.97 -2.22
N TYR A 82 5.29 1.07 -2.89
CA TYR A 82 4.75 -0.13 -2.27
C TYR A 82 5.87 -1.06 -1.74
N VAL A 83 6.92 -1.29 -2.53
CA VAL A 83 8.09 -2.08 -2.08
C VAL A 83 8.75 -1.43 -0.87
N LEU A 84 8.97 -0.10 -0.91
CA LEU A 84 9.51 0.64 0.24
C LEU A 84 8.61 0.52 1.47
N TYR A 85 7.30 0.65 1.30
CA TYR A 85 6.31 0.46 2.36
C TYR A 85 6.43 -0.92 3.01
N LEU A 86 6.53 -2.00 2.22
CA LEU A 86 6.68 -3.35 2.77
C LEU A 86 7.97 -3.51 3.59
N ILE A 87 9.09 -2.97 3.10
CA ILE A 87 10.37 -3.01 3.81
C ILE A 87 10.24 -2.28 5.15
N VAL A 88 9.74 -1.05 5.13
CA VAL A 88 9.56 -0.23 6.35
C VAL A 88 8.62 -0.90 7.33
N ALA A 89 7.46 -1.38 6.86
CA ALA A 89 6.47 -2.04 7.70
C ALA A 89 6.99 -3.32 8.34
N TRP A 90 7.80 -4.12 7.63
CA TRP A 90 8.47 -5.30 8.20
C TRP A 90 9.35 -4.92 9.40
N PHE A 91 10.22 -3.91 9.24
CA PHE A 91 11.10 -3.47 10.32
C PHE A 91 10.31 -2.92 11.51
N ILE A 92 9.26 -2.16 11.25
CA ILE A 92 8.40 -1.61 12.30
C ILE A 92 7.68 -2.73 13.07
N LEU A 93 6.99 -3.65 12.39
CA LEU A 93 6.29 -4.77 13.03
C LEU A 93 7.26 -5.67 13.82
N LYS A 94 8.44 -5.96 13.26
CA LYS A 94 9.48 -6.72 13.96
C LYS A 94 9.93 -6.02 15.25
N ARG A 95 10.14 -4.70 15.21
CA ARG A 95 10.54 -3.90 16.37
C ARG A 95 9.43 -3.82 17.42
N LEU A 96 8.17 -3.62 16.99
CA LEU A 96 7.01 -3.54 17.88
C LEU A 96 6.71 -4.88 18.56
N ASN A 97 6.83 -5.99 17.84
CA ASN A 97 6.64 -7.32 18.44
C ASN A 97 7.69 -7.63 19.51
N LYS A 98 8.95 -7.26 19.29
CA LYS A 98 10.01 -7.40 20.31
C LYS A 98 9.68 -6.62 21.58
N ARG A 99 9.08 -5.43 21.47
CA ARG A 99 8.67 -4.63 22.64
C ARG A 99 7.49 -5.26 23.38
N ASN A 100 6.47 -5.72 22.65
CA ASN A 100 5.29 -6.36 23.25
C ASN A 100 5.60 -7.70 23.95
N LEU A 101 6.69 -8.38 23.61
CA LEU A 101 7.11 -9.62 24.27
C LEU A 101 7.95 -9.38 25.54
N VAL A 102 8.42 -8.14 25.76
CA VAL A 102 9.27 -7.75 26.90
C VAL A 102 8.45 -6.99 27.97
N SER A 103 7.29 -6.44 27.61
CA SER A 103 6.28 -5.86 28.52
C SER A 103 5.31 -6.91 29.04
#